data_AF-A0ABC9TNY4-F1
#
_entry.id   AF-A0ABC9TNY4-F1
#
_cell.length_a   1.000
_cell.length_b   1.000
_cell.length_c   1.000
_cell.angle_alpha   90.00
_cell.angle_beta   90.00
_cell.angle_gamma   90.00
#
_symmetry.space_group_name_H-M   'P 1'
#
loop_
_entity.id
_entity.type
_entity.pdbx_description
1 polymer ?
#
loop_
_entity_poly.entity_id
_entity_poly.type
_entity_poly.pdbx_seq_one_letter_code
_entity_poly.pdbx_strand_id
1 'polypeptide(L)'
;MENRPIVHSLSKPGYPWDNAVTEAFFKYMKKEELNRRNFSSPQEVHLSCFEYIEGFYNTQRPHGTLNMLTPNEKEEKYFENL
;
A
#
# COMPACT_ATOMS: atom_id res chain seq x y z
N MET A 1 -12.51 -12.26 19.93
CA MET A 1 -12.17 -12.10 18.51
C MET A 1 -13.21 -12.87 17.73
N GLU A 2 -13.96 -12.18 16.89
CA GLU A 2 -15.10 -12.72 16.15
C GLU A 2 -14.61 -13.70 15.07
N ASN A 3 -15.16 -14.91 15.01
CA ASN A 3 -14.82 -15.95 14.02
C ASN A 3 -15.33 -15.54 12.63
N ARG A 4 -14.61 -14.65 11.94
CA ARG A 4 -14.85 -14.37 10.52
C ARG A 4 -14.10 -15.42 9.70
N PRO A 5 -14.77 -16.26 8.89
CA PRO A 5 -14.08 -17.19 8.01
C PRO A 5 -13.27 -16.40 6.98
N ILE A 6 -11.95 -16.41 7.11
CA ILE A 6 -11.03 -15.81 6.14
C ILE A 6 -10.89 -16.80 4.98
N VAL A 7 -11.36 -16.41 3.80
CA VAL A 7 -11.16 -17.20 2.58
C VAL A 7 -9.83 -16.78 1.94
N HIS A 8 -8.92 -17.74 1.74
CA HIS A 8 -7.70 -17.48 0.99
C HIS A 8 -8.05 -17.21 -0.47
N SER A 9 -7.70 -16.01 -0.95
CA SER A 9 -7.78 -15.66 -2.36
C SER A 9 -6.42 -15.90 -3.01
N LEU A 10 -6.29 -17.00 -3.75
CA LEU A 10 -5.11 -17.32 -4.55
C LEU A 10 -5.43 -17.14 -6.03
N SER A 11 -4.55 -16.45 -6.75
CA SER A 11 -4.66 -16.33 -8.21
C SER A 11 -4.61 -17.70 -8.87
N LYS A 12 -5.36 -17.85 -9.96
CA LYS A 12 -5.20 -19.03 -10.83
C LYS A 12 -3.78 -19.06 -11.40
N PRO A 13 -3.17 -20.24 -11.60
CA PRO A 13 -1.91 -20.35 -12.32
C PRO A 13 -1.97 -19.61 -13.66
N GLY A 14 -1.00 -18.73 -13.92
CA GLY A 14 -0.94 -17.90 -15.14
C GLY A 14 -1.70 -16.57 -15.10
N TYR A 15 -2.27 -16.16 -13.96
CA TYR A 15 -2.95 -14.87 -13.80
C TYR A 15 -2.19 -13.96 -12.81
N PRO A 16 -1.16 -13.22 -13.23
CA PRO A 16 -0.32 -12.41 -12.34
C PRO A 16 -0.96 -11.09 -11.89
N TRP A 17 -2.19 -10.81 -12.32
CA TRP A 17 -2.80 -9.48 -12.18
C TRP A 17 -3.27 -9.16 -10.76
N ASP A 18 -3.66 -10.18 -9.98
CA ASP A 18 -4.24 -9.94 -8.64
C ASP A 18 -3.19 -9.35 -7.67
N ASN A 19 -1.90 -9.62 -7.92
CA ASN A 19 -0.80 -9.10 -7.09
C ASN A 19 -0.22 -7.77 -7.63
N ALA A 20 -0.66 -7.28 -8.79
CA ALA A 20 -0.02 -6.15 -9.46
C ALA A 20 -0.05 -4.86 -8.61
N VAL A 21 -1.11 -4.64 -7.84
CA VAL A 21 -1.24 -3.48 -6.93
C VAL A 21 -0.21 -3.55 -5.81
N THR A 22 -0.11 -4.71 -5.15
CA THR A 22 0.84 -4.98 -4.07
C THR A 22 2.29 -4.87 -4.58
N GLU A 23 2.57 -5.42 -5.76
CA GLU A 23 3.89 -5.32 -6.40
C GLU A 23 4.28 -3.88 -6.70
N ALA A 24 3.34 -3.09 -7.24
CA ALA A 24 3.56 -1.67 -7.48
C ALA A 24 3.87 -0.91 -6.19
N PHE A 25 3.09 -1.14 -5.13
CA PHE A 25 3.33 -0.55 -3.80
C PHE A 25 4.75 -0.83 -3.30
N PHE A 26 5.15 -2.11 -3.23
CA PHE A 26 6.46 -2.47 -2.70
C PHE A 26 7.62 -1.99 -3.58
N LYS A 27 7.42 -1.93 -4.90
CA LYS A 27 8.39 -1.35 -5.83
C LYS A 27 8.67 0.12 -5.49
N TYR A 28 7.63 0.91 -5.24
CA TYR A 28 7.78 2.33 -4.92
C TYR A 28 8.32 2.56 -3.52
N MET A 29 7.80 1.85 -2.49
CA MET A 29 8.32 1.96 -1.13
C MET A 29 9.83 1.67 -1.06
N LYS A 30 10.28 0.59 -1.71
CA LYS A 30 11.71 0.27 -1.76
C LYS A 30 12.51 1.38 -2.44
N LYS A 31 12.03 1.88 -3.58
CA LYS A 31 12.72 2.90 -4.37
C LYS A 31 12.77 4.27 -3.68
N GLU A 32 11.66 4.69 -3.11
CA GLU A 32 11.43 6.06 -2.62
C GLU A 32 11.89 6.23 -1.18
N GLU A 33 11.89 5.15 -0.38
CA GLU A 33 12.19 5.22 1.06
C GLU A 33 13.30 4.24 1.46
N LEU A 34 13.07 2.93 1.38
CA LEU A 34 13.95 1.95 2.02
C LEU A 34 15.37 1.89 1.43
N ASN A 35 15.51 1.98 0.11
CA ASN A 35 16.82 1.91 -0.55
C ASN A 35 17.62 3.22 -0.46
N ARG A 36 17.02 4.30 0.07
CA ARG A 36 17.65 5.63 0.17
C ARG A 36 18.19 5.94 1.57
N ARG A 37 17.92 5.05 2.54
CA ARG A 37 18.30 5.23 3.95
C ARG A 37 19.14 4.03 4.41
N ASN A 38 20.02 4.29 5.36
CA ASN A 38 20.67 3.24 6.14
C ASN A 38 19.96 3.18 7.49
N PHE A 39 19.60 1.98 7.93
CA PHE A 39 18.91 1.75 9.20
C PHE A 39 19.87 1.10 10.18
N SER A 40 19.86 1.59 11.42
CA SER A 40 20.68 1.08 12.51
C SER A 40 19.94 0.07 13.38
N SER A 41 18.60 0.03 13.27
CA SER A 41 17.77 -0.88 14.04
C SER A 41 16.48 -1.28 13.31
N PRO A 42 15.87 -2.43 13.65
CA PRO A 42 14.54 -2.79 13.15
C PRO A 42 13.48 -1.74 13.49
N GLN A 43 13.58 -1.09 14.66
CA GLN A 43 12.63 -0.06 15.10
C GLN A 43 12.61 1.14 14.15
N GLU A 44 13.78 1.56 13.63
CA GLU A 44 13.86 2.61 12.62
C GLU A 44 13.20 2.18 11.30
N VAL A 45 13.36 0.92 10.89
CA VAL A 45 12.69 0.38 9.70
C VAL A 45 11.17 0.40 9.89
N HIS A 46 10.68 -0.02 11.06
CA HIS A 46 9.25 0.02 11.37
C HIS A 46 8.68 1.44 11.32
N LEU A 47 9.39 2.40 11.91
CA LEU A 47 8.98 3.80 11.87
C LEU A 47 8.97 4.35 10.45
N SER A 48 10.03 4.10 9.67
CA SER A 48 10.13 4.51 8.27
C SER A 48 9.01 3.91 7.40
N CYS A 49 8.68 2.63 7.60
CA CYS A 49 7.54 2.00 6.94
C CYS A 49 6.22 2.68 7.33
N PHE A 50 5.99 2.95 8.62
CA PHE A 50 4.78 3.61 9.09
C PHE A 50 4.65 5.03 8.51
N GLU A 51 5.70 5.84 8.62
CA GLU A 51 5.75 7.20 8.08
C GLU A 51 5.53 7.22 6.57
N TYR A 52 6.14 6.27 5.83
CA TYR A 52 5.93 6.20 4.40
C TYR A 52 4.49 5.81 4.05
N ILE A 53 3.89 4.84 4.74
CA ILE A 53 2.53 4.38 4.44
C ILE A 53 1.51 5.45 4.82
N GLU A 54 1.46 5.82 6.10
CA GLU A 54 0.42 6.69 6.67
C GLU A 54 0.71 8.17 6.43
N GLY A 55 1.99 8.56 6.52
CA GLY A 55 2.41 9.95 6.39
C GLY A 55 2.52 10.43 4.95
N PHE A 56 2.72 9.53 3.97
CA PHE A 56 2.97 9.93 2.59
C PHE A 56 2.15 9.17 1.54
N TYR A 57 2.25 7.85 1.48
CA TYR A 57 1.68 7.04 0.40
C TYR A 57 0.16 7.13 0.38
N ASN A 58 -0.49 6.92 1.53
CA ASN A 58 -1.94 6.93 1.64
C ASN A 58 -2.53 8.35 1.63
N THR A 59 -1.80 9.32 2.18
CA THR A 59 -2.31 10.68 2.47
C THR A 59 -1.90 11.75 1.47
N GLN A 60 -0.75 11.61 0.81
CA GLN A 60 -0.17 12.69 -0.02
C GLN A 60 0.17 12.26 -1.45
N ARG A 61 0.35 10.97 -1.73
CA ARG A 61 0.84 10.49 -3.04
C ARG A 61 -0.30 10.29 -4.04
N PRO A 62 -0.45 11.15 -5.07
CA PRO A 62 -1.49 10.96 -6.07
C PRO A 62 -1.13 9.80 -7.01
N HIS A 63 -2.13 8.99 -7.35
CA HIS A 63 -1.94 7.84 -8.24
C HIS A 63 -2.66 8.06 -9.57
N GLY A 64 -1.95 7.88 -10.69
CA GLY A 64 -2.53 8.01 -12.03
C GLY A 64 -3.71 7.04 -12.27
N THR A 65 -3.64 5.82 -11.73
CA THR A 65 -4.73 4.84 -11.80
C THR A 65 -5.96 5.23 -10.96
N LEU A 66 -5.82 6.20 -10.05
CA LEU A 66 -6.87 6.71 -9.19
C LEU A 66 -7.33 8.12 -9.61
N ASN A 67 -7.15 8.49 -10.88
CA ASN A 67 -7.46 9.84 -11.39
C ASN A 67 -6.72 10.95 -10.63
N MET A 68 -5.46 10.71 -10.28
CA MET A 68 -4.61 11.62 -9.50
C MET A 68 -5.09 11.88 -8.07
N LEU A 69 -5.99 11.06 -7.53
CA LEU A 69 -6.33 11.05 -6.11
C LEU A 69 -5.30 10.24 -5.32
N THR A 70 -5.18 10.56 -4.04
CA THR A 70 -4.49 9.72 -3.07
C THR A 70 -5.33 8.48 -2.73
N PRO A 71 -4.73 7.41 -2.19
CA PRO A 71 -5.49 6.26 -1.71
C PRO A 71 -6.61 6.64 -0.72
N ASN A 72 -6.33 7.52 0.25
CA ASN A 72 -7.33 7.95 1.24
C ASN A 72 -8.47 8.75 0.59
N GLU A 73 -8.16 9.69 -0.30
CA GLU A 73 -9.19 10.45 -1.02
C GLU A 73 -10.07 9.53 -1.90
N LYS A 74 -9.46 8.50 -2.48
CA LYS A 74 -10.20 7.53 -3.29
C LYS A 74 -11.12 6.67 -2.43
N GLU A 75 -10.65 6.24 -1.27
CA GLU A 75 -11.41 5.46 -0.30
C GLU A 75 -12.57 6.26 0.28
N GLU A 76 -12.33 7.51 0.70
CA GLU A 76 -13.36 8.43 1.21
C GLU A 76 -14.48 8.61 0.16
N LYS A 77 -14.12 8.95 -1.09
CA LYS A 77 -15.10 9.06 -2.17
C LYS A 77 -15.85 7.77 -2.45
N TYR A 78 -15.23 6.61 -2.27
CA TYR A 78 -15.92 5.34 -2.46
C TYR A 78 -17.04 5.17 -1.42
N PHE A 79 -16.76 5.49 -0.16
CA PHE A 79 -17.73 5.40 0.93
C PHE A 79 -18.80 6.50 0.92
N GLU A 80 -18.50 7.69 0.41
CA GLU A 80 -19.52 8.74 0.20
C GLU A 80 -20.56 8.37 -0.86
N ASN A 81 -20.20 7.52 -1.82
CA ASN A 81 -21.07 7.09 -2.93
C ASN A 81 -21.77 5.75 -2.66
N LEU A 82 -21.62 5.21 -1.45
CA LEU A 82 -22.24 3.97 -0.97
C LEU A 82 -23.51 4.29 -0.18
#